data_AF-A0A834H5F7-F1
#
_entry.id   AF-A0A834H5F7-F1
#
_cell.length_a   1.000
_cell.length_b   1.000
_cell.length_c   1.000
_cell.angle_alpha   90.00
_cell.angle_beta   90.00
_cell.angle_gamma   90.00
#
_symmetry.space_group_name_H-M   'P 1'
#
loop_
_entity.id
_entity.type
_entity.pdbx_description
1 polymer ?
#
loop_
_entity_poly.entity_id
_entity_poly.type
_entity_poly.pdbx_seq_one_letter_code
_entity_poly.pdbx_strand_id
1 'polypeptide(L)'
;MNNSSWQHRELICLILYAFVFYVIIIRRSLHLSHDHYGTLYGLRPGWIGGWYNDVSDAQWRNFRANLPILTVVFGIFTMAANMMRAFYHLKAKGMSIVWLLISLAYLLYLHGACIIFVLSIAAVNLLLVKIFGKKKYFPFVLWGFNISVLICNRVFEGYRFSSIGQHWAYLDNFRGTFRWHICFNFVTLCHISFGYDYHWACCSSWLDQKKHIQSCPKCSSGQTCYLLLQSCYCLSNIFFCMNFNFPQERNLQNNNFSLAVYLCYLVYAPLYIAGPVLSFNTFASQLDTPQKNYSLREVAWYGLRWVFSLLLMELMTHLFYYNAFAISGLWKQLSPMDVFIIGYGVLNFMWLKFSLIWLLLSNF
;
A
#
# COMPACT_ATOMS: atom_id res chain seq x y z
N MET A 1 30.12 11.97 -32.95
CA MET A 1 29.00 11.15 -33.48
C MET A 1 29.24 9.63 -33.36
N ASN A 2 30.04 9.13 -32.40
CA ASN A 2 30.40 7.69 -32.31
C ASN A 2 29.71 6.90 -31.17
N ASN A 3 29.00 7.56 -30.24
CA ASN A 3 28.37 6.87 -29.10
C ASN A 3 27.14 6.03 -29.48
N SER A 4 26.38 6.44 -30.50
CA SER A 4 25.13 5.76 -30.89
C SER A 4 25.35 4.33 -31.41
N SER A 5 26.42 4.11 -32.19
CA SER A 5 26.74 2.77 -32.72
C SER A 5 27.19 1.80 -31.63
N TRP A 6 27.96 2.28 -30.65
CA TRP A 6 28.42 1.45 -29.52
C TRP A 6 27.27 1.07 -28.60
N GLN A 7 26.40 2.02 -28.25
CA GLN A 7 25.19 1.79 -27.45
C GLN A 7 24.23 0.81 -28.13
N HIS A 8 24.10 0.86 -29.46
CA HIS A 8 23.26 -0.07 -30.20
C HIS A 8 23.82 -1.51 -30.17
N ARG A 9 25.14 -1.67 -30.35
CA ARG A 9 25.81 -2.98 -30.25
C ARG A 9 25.74 -3.54 -28.83
N GLU A 10 25.94 -2.69 -27.83
CA GLU A 10 25.78 -3.04 -26.42
C GLU A 10 24.35 -3.54 -26.14
N LEU A 11 23.33 -2.82 -26.61
CA LEU A 11 21.94 -3.22 -26.45
C LEU A 11 21.66 -4.59 -27.08
N ILE A 12 22.16 -4.86 -28.28
CA ILE A 12 22.00 -6.17 -28.93
C ILE A 12 22.68 -7.27 -28.10
N CYS A 13 23.91 -7.04 -27.62
CA CYS A 13 24.60 -7.99 -26.75
C CYS A 13 23.83 -8.26 -25.46
N LEU A 14 23.25 -7.22 -24.83
CA LEU A 14 22.43 -7.36 -23.62
C LEU A 14 21.14 -8.13 -23.88
N ILE A 15 20.48 -7.91 -25.03
CA ILE A 15 19.27 -8.65 -25.43
C ILE A 15 19.61 -10.13 -25.65
N LEU A 16 20.69 -10.42 -26.38
CA LEU A 16 21.13 -11.80 -26.62
C LEU A 16 21.51 -12.50 -25.32
N TYR A 17 22.25 -11.82 -24.44
CA TYR A 17 22.57 -12.33 -23.11
C TYR A 17 21.31 -12.63 -22.30
N ALA A 18 20.36 -11.69 -22.24
CA ALA A 18 19.10 -11.87 -21.53
C ALA A 18 18.30 -13.06 -22.11
N PHE A 19 18.22 -13.17 -23.43
CA PHE A 19 17.54 -14.28 -24.10
C PHE A 19 18.16 -15.63 -23.73
N VAL A 20 19.48 -15.77 -23.88
CA VAL A 20 20.20 -17.00 -23.53
C VAL A 20 20.04 -17.32 -22.04
N PHE A 21 20.16 -16.32 -21.17
CA PHE A 21 19.95 -16.46 -19.74
C PHE A 21 18.55 -17.01 -19.43
N TYR A 22 17.48 -16.38 -19.95
CA TYR A 22 16.11 -16.83 -19.70
C TYR A 22 15.82 -18.22 -20.26
N VAL A 23 16.37 -18.56 -21.44
CA VAL A 23 16.24 -19.91 -22.00
C VAL A 23 16.87 -20.96 -21.08
N ILE A 24 18.08 -20.68 -20.55
CA ILE A 24 18.75 -21.58 -19.61
C ILE A 24 17.95 -21.72 -18.31
N ILE A 25 17.51 -20.60 -17.73
CA ILE A 25 16.72 -20.58 -16.49
C ILE A 25 15.43 -21.38 -16.69
N ILE A 26 14.63 -21.07 -17.72
CA ILE A 26 13.34 -21.74 -17.96
C ILE A 26 13.54 -23.23 -18.18
N ARG A 27 14.50 -23.63 -19.04
CA ARG A 27 14.74 -25.05 -19.34
C ARG A 27 15.13 -25.82 -18.08
N ARG A 28 16.01 -25.24 -17.26
CA ARG A 28 16.51 -25.88 -16.04
C ARG A 28 15.45 -25.90 -14.94
N SER A 29 14.65 -24.85 -14.81
CA SER A 29 13.50 -24.83 -13.90
C SER A 29 12.47 -25.90 -14.25
N LEU A 30 12.12 -26.07 -15.54
CA LEU A 30 11.19 -27.13 -15.97
C LEU A 30 11.73 -28.53 -15.65
N HIS A 31 13.02 -28.75 -15.87
CA HIS A 31 13.68 -30.02 -15.54
C HIS A 31 13.61 -30.30 -14.03
N LEU A 32 13.95 -29.31 -13.20
CA LEU A 32 13.86 -29.45 -11.74
C LEU A 32 12.45 -29.82 -11.29
N SER A 33 11.44 -29.09 -11.77
CA SER A 33 10.04 -29.32 -11.42
C SER A 33 9.55 -30.70 -11.86
N HIS A 34 9.94 -31.15 -13.05
CA HIS A 34 9.59 -32.48 -13.55
C HIS A 34 10.26 -33.61 -12.75
N ASP A 35 11.50 -33.44 -12.30
CA ASP A 35 12.21 -34.51 -11.58
C ASP A 35 11.75 -34.64 -10.12
N HIS A 36 11.40 -33.51 -9.48
CA HIS A 36 11.18 -33.46 -8.04
C HIS A 36 9.71 -33.31 -7.63
N TYR A 37 8.74 -33.17 -8.56
CA TYR A 37 7.34 -32.89 -8.20
C TYR A 37 6.77 -33.84 -7.13
N GLY A 38 7.13 -35.14 -7.16
CA GLY A 38 6.64 -36.13 -6.19
C GLY A 38 7.21 -35.98 -4.77
N THR A 39 8.33 -35.27 -4.62
CA THR A 39 9.02 -35.03 -3.33
C THR A 39 8.69 -33.67 -2.73
N LEU A 40 8.04 -32.78 -3.50
CA LEU A 40 7.75 -31.42 -3.09
C LEU A 40 6.50 -31.34 -2.19
N TYR A 41 6.64 -30.60 -1.08
CA TYR A 41 5.53 -30.28 -0.20
C TYR A 41 4.76 -29.05 -0.70
N GLY A 42 3.44 -29.04 -0.49
CA GLY A 42 2.60 -27.86 -0.76
C GLY A 42 2.01 -27.77 -2.17
N LEU A 43 2.33 -28.73 -3.04
CA LEU A 43 1.66 -28.88 -4.33
C LEU A 43 0.22 -29.35 -4.15
N ARG A 44 -0.70 -28.79 -4.96
CA ARG A 44 -2.11 -29.21 -5.02
C ARG A 44 -2.56 -29.38 -6.46
N PRO A 45 -3.61 -30.17 -6.73
CA PRO A 45 -4.19 -30.24 -8.08
C PRO A 45 -4.56 -28.84 -8.59
N GLY A 46 -4.02 -28.49 -9.75
CA GLY A 46 -4.29 -27.25 -10.46
C GLY A 46 -5.50 -27.37 -11.38
N TRP A 47 -5.86 -26.25 -12.01
CA TRP A 47 -6.96 -26.21 -12.98
C TRP A 47 -6.46 -26.32 -14.43
N ILE A 48 -5.16 -26.16 -14.66
CA ILE A 48 -4.55 -26.22 -15.99
C ILE A 48 -4.12 -27.66 -16.27
N GLY A 49 -4.80 -28.33 -17.21
CA GLY A 49 -4.31 -29.57 -17.84
C GLY A 49 -4.02 -30.74 -16.90
N GLY A 50 -4.63 -30.78 -15.71
CA GLY A 50 -4.36 -31.79 -14.68
C GLY A 50 -2.99 -31.66 -13.99
N TRP A 51 -2.25 -30.58 -14.23
CA TRP A 51 -0.96 -30.33 -13.60
C TRP A 51 -1.12 -29.90 -12.14
N TYR A 52 -0.08 -30.15 -11.34
CA TYR A 52 0.00 -29.61 -9.99
C TYR A 52 0.24 -28.10 -10.03
N ASN A 53 -0.17 -27.42 -8.96
CA ASN A 53 0.00 -26.00 -8.74
C ASN A 53 0.72 -25.77 -7.40
N ASP A 54 1.77 -24.95 -7.41
CA ASP A 54 2.47 -24.52 -6.20
C ASP A 54 1.66 -23.45 -5.46
N VAL A 55 0.99 -23.90 -4.41
CA VAL A 55 0.24 -23.05 -3.49
C VAL A 55 0.90 -23.00 -2.11
N SER A 56 2.22 -23.18 -2.06
CA SER A 56 2.97 -23.28 -0.81
C SER A 56 3.01 -21.94 -0.06
N ASP A 57 3.08 -20.81 -0.79
CA ASP A 57 2.97 -19.46 -0.21
C ASP A 57 1.55 -19.21 0.33
N ALA A 58 1.46 -18.99 1.64
CA ALA A 58 0.17 -18.82 2.32
C ALA A 58 -0.57 -17.53 1.94
N GLN A 59 0.15 -16.45 1.63
CA GLN A 59 -0.45 -15.17 1.28
C GLN A 59 -1.10 -15.24 -0.11
N TRP A 60 -0.37 -15.79 -1.09
CA TRP A 60 -0.85 -16.03 -2.44
C TRP A 60 -2.02 -17.00 -2.45
N ARG A 61 -1.91 -18.12 -1.74
CA ARG A 61 -2.99 -19.12 -1.63
C ARG A 61 -4.29 -18.48 -1.11
N ASN A 62 -4.21 -17.68 -0.04
CA ASN A 62 -5.38 -17.00 0.51
C ASN A 62 -5.93 -15.92 -0.44
N PHE A 63 -5.05 -15.11 -1.06
CA PHE A 63 -5.48 -14.10 -2.03
C PHE A 63 -6.19 -14.72 -3.23
N ARG A 64 -5.58 -15.73 -3.85
CA ARG A 64 -6.12 -16.47 -5.00
C ARG A 64 -7.48 -17.11 -4.67
N ALA A 65 -7.60 -17.77 -3.53
CA ALA A 65 -8.85 -18.42 -3.13
C ALA A 65 -10.00 -17.41 -2.91
N ASN A 66 -9.68 -16.22 -2.40
CA ASN A 66 -10.68 -15.19 -2.11
C ASN A 66 -10.83 -14.15 -3.23
N LEU A 67 -10.09 -14.28 -4.35
CA LEU A 67 -10.07 -13.30 -5.43
C LEU A 67 -11.47 -12.98 -6.01
N PRO A 68 -12.36 -13.97 -6.26
CA PRO A 68 -13.71 -13.67 -6.75
C PRO A 68 -14.53 -12.88 -5.74
N ILE A 69 -14.50 -13.30 -4.47
CA ILE A 69 -15.21 -12.64 -3.37
C ILE A 69 -14.72 -11.20 -3.22
N LEU A 70 -13.40 -11.01 -3.22
CA LEU A 70 -12.75 -9.71 -3.09
C LEU A 70 -13.16 -8.77 -4.24
N THR A 71 -13.21 -9.29 -5.47
CA THR A 71 -13.59 -8.53 -6.67
C THR A 71 -15.05 -8.09 -6.60
N VAL A 72 -15.96 -8.99 -6.18
CA VAL A 72 -17.38 -8.68 -6.02
C VAL A 72 -17.60 -7.66 -4.90
N VAL A 73 -16.96 -7.85 -3.74
CA VAL A 73 -17.09 -6.94 -2.60
C VAL A 73 -16.59 -5.53 -2.95
N PHE A 74 -15.39 -5.40 -3.53
CA PHE A 74 -14.88 -4.09 -3.94
C PHE A 74 -15.72 -3.45 -5.06
N GLY A 75 -16.23 -4.26 -5.99
CA GLY A 75 -17.17 -3.80 -7.01
C GLY A 75 -18.45 -3.21 -6.42
N ILE A 76 -19.09 -3.93 -5.47
CA ILE A 76 -20.29 -3.46 -4.76
C ILE A 76 -19.99 -2.18 -3.98
N PHE A 77 -18.89 -2.13 -3.23
CA PHE A 77 -18.50 -0.96 -2.44
C PHE A 77 -18.28 0.27 -3.31
N THR A 78 -17.57 0.11 -4.43
CA THR A 78 -17.30 1.19 -5.37
C THR A 78 -18.58 1.68 -6.05
N MET A 79 -19.45 0.75 -6.46
CA MET A 79 -20.75 1.08 -7.04
C MET A 79 -21.62 1.83 -6.04
N ALA A 80 -21.73 1.34 -4.79
CA ALA A 80 -22.50 1.97 -3.73
C ALA A 80 -21.97 3.38 -3.40
N ALA A 81 -20.65 3.54 -3.27
CA ALA A 81 -20.01 4.83 -3.01
C ALA A 81 -20.27 5.84 -4.15
N ASN A 82 -20.17 5.40 -5.41
CA ASN A 82 -20.42 6.25 -6.58
C ASN A 82 -21.90 6.60 -6.74
N MET A 83 -22.80 5.66 -6.49
CA MET A 83 -24.25 5.93 -6.46
C MET A 83 -24.57 6.96 -5.38
N MET A 84 -24.09 6.78 -4.14
CA MET A 84 -24.31 7.75 -3.07
C MET A 84 -23.73 9.13 -3.40
N ARG A 85 -22.55 9.19 -4.02
CA ARG A 85 -21.96 10.44 -4.50
C ARG A 85 -22.86 11.14 -5.52
N ALA A 86 -23.41 10.39 -6.47
CA ALA A 86 -24.25 10.91 -7.54
C ALA A 86 -25.63 11.38 -7.01
N PHE A 87 -26.28 10.58 -6.16
CA PHE A 87 -27.63 10.90 -5.65
C PHE A 87 -27.63 12.04 -4.63
N TYR A 88 -26.64 12.09 -3.74
CA TYR A 88 -26.62 13.06 -2.63
C TYR A 88 -25.66 14.24 -2.87
N HIS A 89 -25.04 14.34 -4.05
CA HIS A 89 -24.05 15.37 -4.40
C HIS A 89 -23.01 15.60 -3.28
N LEU A 90 -22.52 14.51 -2.68
CA LEU A 90 -21.66 14.57 -1.50
C LEU A 90 -20.32 15.21 -1.82
N LYS A 91 -19.97 16.25 -1.05
CA LYS A 91 -18.62 16.85 -1.01
C LYS A 91 -17.63 15.95 -0.23
N ALA A 92 -16.35 16.31 -0.18
CA ALA A 92 -15.29 15.54 0.51
C ALA A 92 -15.68 14.98 1.88
N LYS A 93 -16.26 15.81 2.76
CA LYS A 93 -16.65 15.38 4.12
C LYS A 93 -17.72 14.30 4.11
N GLY A 94 -18.74 14.42 3.26
CA GLY A 94 -19.78 13.39 3.10
C GLY A 94 -19.19 12.10 2.54
N MET A 95 -18.33 12.21 1.52
CA MET A 95 -17.64 11.06 0.95
C MET A 95 -16.70 10.36 1.94
N SER A 96 -16.05 11.11 2.83
CA SER A 96 -15.21 10.53 3.88
C SER A 96 -15.99 9.64 4.82
N ILE A 97 -17.24 10.01 5.14
CA ILE A 97 -18.10 9.23 6.03
C ILE A 97 -18.55 7.95 5.31
N VAL A 98 -18.95 8.05 4.04
CA VAL A 98 -19.30 6.89 3.22
C VAL A 98 -18.15 5.87 3.15
N TRP A 99 -16.96 6.32 2.78
CA TRP A 99 -15.78 5.46 2.69
C TRP A 99 -15.34 4.93 4.04
N LEU A 100 -15.47 5.72 5.12
CA LEU A 100 -15.21 5.27 6.48
C LEU A 100 -16.15 4.14 6.88
N LEU A 101 -17.46 4.26 6.62
CA LEU A 101 -18.44 3.23 6.97
C LEU A 101 -18.19 1.93 6.20
N ILE A 102 -17.93 2.02 4.89
CA ILE A 102 -17.57 0.88 4.04
C ILE A 102 -16.31 0.20 4.57
N SER A 103 -15.27 1.00 4.85
CA SER A 103 -13.99 0.51 5.34
C SER A 103 -14.12 -0.12 6.74
N LEU A 104 -14.93 0.46 7.62
CA LEU A 104 -15.18 -0.07 8.95
C LEU A 104 -15.92 -1.42 8.88
N ALA A 105 -16.91 -1.55 7.99
CA ALA A 105 -17.58 -2.82 7.75
C ALA A 105 -16.61 -3.90 7.26
N TYR A 106 -15.70 -3.53 6.35
CA TYR A 106 -14.65 -4.41 5.86
C TYR A 106 -13.65 -4.83 6.95
N LEU A 107 -13.15 -3.89 7.76
CA LEU A 107 -12.25 -4.18 8.87
C LEU A 107 -12.92 -4.99 9.97
N LEU A 108 -14.22 -4.77 10.23
CA LEU A 108 -14.99 -5.57 11.19
C LEU A 108 -15.06 -7.03 10.75
N TYR A 109 -15.25 -7.28 9.45
CA TYR A 109 -15.16 -8.63 8.89
C TYR A 109 -13.75 -9.24 9.03
N LEU A 110 -12.70 -8.46 8.74
CA LEU A 110 -11.32 -8.95 8.79
C LEU A 110 -10.80 -9.21 10.20
N HIS A 111 -11.16 -8.37 11.17
CA HIS A 111 -10.54 -8.36 12.50
C HIS A 111 -11.52 -8.63 13.65
N GLY A 112 -12.83 -8.60 13.41
CA GLY A 112 -13.83 -8.79 14.44
C GLY A 112 -13.66 -7.77 15.56
N ALA A 113 -13.69 -8.23 16.82
CA ALA A 113 -13.55 -7.39 18.00
C ALA A 113 -12.20 -6.65 18.08
N CYS A 114 -11.14 -7.18 17.45
CA CYS A 114 -9.79 -6.58 17.50
C CYS A 114 -9.70 -5.21 16.81
N ILE A 115 -10.70 -4.79 16.04
CA ILE A 115 -10.76 -3.44 15.47
C ILE A 115 -10.70 -2.35 16.55
N ILE A 116 -11.14 -2.65 17.77
CA ILE A 116 -11.07 -1.74 18.92
C ILE A 116 -9.61 -1.35 19.22
N PHE A 117 -8.64 -2.26 19.06
CA PHE A 117 -7.23 -1.94 19.24
C PHE A 117 -6.72 -0.98 18.16
N VAL A 118 -7.10 -1.22 16.90
CA VAL A 118 -6.72 -0.35 15.79
C VAL A 118 -7.26 1.07 15.99
N LEU A 119 -8.55 1.20 16.32
CA LEU A 119 -9.20 2.49 16.53
C LEU A 119 -8.71 3.22 17.79
N SER A 120 -8.45 2.50 18.88
CA SER A 120 -7.92 3.11 20.11
C SER A 120 -6.51 3.65 19.91
N ILE A 121 -5.61 2.90 19.25
CA ILE A 121 -4.27 3.40 18.94
C ILE A 121 -4.36 4.60 17.98
N ALA A 122 -5.24 4.54 16.97
CA ALA A 122 -5.47 5.65 16.05
C ALA A 122 -5.96 6.92 16.78
N ALA A 123 -6.84 6.76 17.78
CA ALA A 123 -7.32 7.86 18.61
C ALA A 123 -6.21 8.46 19.48
N VAL A 124 -5.39 7.63 20.13
CA VAL A 124 -4.22 8.12 20.90
C VAL A 124 -3.23 8.87 20.00
N ASN A 125 -2.94 8.34 18.81
CA ASN A 125 -2.07 9.02 17.85
C ASN A 125 -2.66 10.38 17.43
N LEU A 126 -3.97 10.46 17.17
CA LEU A 126 -4.63 11.72 16.84
C LEU A 126 -4.53 12.73 17.98
N LEU A 127 -4.74 12.29 19.24
CA LEU A 127 -4.61 13.14 20.42
C LEU A 127 -3.17 13.66 20.55
N LEU A 128 -2.17 12.80 20.38
CA LEU A 128 -0.75 13.20 20.38
C LEU A 128 -0.47 14.26 19.32
N VAL A 129 -0.94 14.06 18.09
CA VAL A 129 -0.77 15.02 16.98
C VAL A 129 -1.44 16.36 17.30
N LYS A 130 -2.67 16.36 17.82
CA LYS A 130 -3.39 17.61 18.15
C LYS A 130 -2.76 18.37 19.32
N ILE A 131 -2.23 17.68 20.33
CA ILE A 131 -1.61 18.30 21.51
C ILE A 131 -0.20 18.81 21.21
N PHE A 132 0.62 17.98 20.56
CA PHE A 132 2.05 18.27 20.38
C PHE A 132 2.40 18.84 19.00
N GLY A 133 1.51 18.79 18.00
CA GLY A 133 1.81 19.11 16.60
C GLY A 133 2.32 20.53 16.31
N LYS A 134 2.28 21.46 17.28
CA LYS A 134 2.87 22.80 17.16
C LYS A 134 4.26 22.93 17.79
N LYS A 135 4.75 21.89 18.46
CA LYS A 135 5.99 21.90 19.24
C LYS A 135 7.16 21.39 18.39
N LYS A 136 8.35 21.97 18.58
CA LYS A 136 9.57 21.58 17.83
C LYS A 136 10.00 20.13 18.05
N TYR A 137 9.72 19.57 19.23
CA TYR A 137 10.06 18.19 19.58
C TYR A 137 8.97 17.18 19.16
N PHE A 138 7.93 17.62 18.47
CA PHE A 138 6.83 16.75 17.99
C PHE A 138 7.31 15.53 17.19
N PRO A 139 8.26 15.64 16.23
CA PRO A 139 8.73 14.48 15.50
C PRO A 139 9.25 13.35 16.40
N PHE A 140 9.96 13.68 17.48
CA PHE A 140 10.46 12.69 18.44
C PHE A 140 9.33 12.00 19.20
N VAL A 141 8.30 12.74 19.61
CA VAL A 141 7.11 12.18 20.28
C VAL A 141 6.33 11.26 19.34
N LEU A 142 6.13 11.70 18.09
CA LEU A 142 5.41 10.94 17.07
C LEU A 142 6.11 9.61 16.75
N TRP A 143 7.42 9.67 16.47
CA TRP A 143 8.21 8.47 16.18
C TRP A 143 8.35 7.57 17.39
N GLY A 144 8.62 8.13 18.58
CA GLY A 144 8.74 7.37 19.82
C GLY A 144 7.48 6.58 20.11
N PHE A 145 6.30 7.21 20.00
CA PHE A 145 5.02 6.52 20.17
C PHE A 145 4.79 5.42 19.13
N ASN A 146 4.93 5.74 17.84
CA ASN A 146 4.64 4.78 16.77
C ASN A 146 5.61 3.58 16.76
N ILE A 147 6.90 3.79 17.01
CA ILE A 147 7.88 2.69 17.17
C ILE A 147 7.55 1.84 18.39
N SER A 148 7.22 2.46 19.53
CA SER A 148 6.85 1.72 20.74
C SER A 148 5.64 0.83 20.50
N VAL A 149 4.60 1.34 19.82
CA VAL A 149 3.43 0.56 19.42
C VAL A 149 3.81 -0.60 18.49
N LEU A 150 4.67 -0.36 17.48
CA LEU A 150 5.13 -1.44 16.58
C LEU A 150 5.85 -2.56 17.35
N ILE A 151 6.73 -2.19 18.29
CA ILE A 151 7.44 -3.14 19.14
C ILE A 151 6.44 -3.92 20.00
N CYS A 152 5.52 -3.25 20.68
CA CYS A 152 4.48 -3.91 21.48
C CYS A 152 3.63 -4.85 20.63
N ASN A 153 3.18 -4.42 19.45
CA ASN A 153 2.41 -5.26 18.52
C ASN A 153 3.17 -6.52 18.10
N ARG A 154 4.50 -6.42 17.92
CA ARG A 154 5.35 -7.55 17.56
C ARG A 154 5.62 -8.48 18.74
N VAL A 155 5.93 -7.94 19.92
CA VAL A 155 6.25 -8.72 21.14
C VAL A 155 5.03 -9.50 21.63
N PHE A 156 3.85 -8.90 21.60
CA PHE A 156 2.62 -9.54 22.06
C PHE A 156 1.88 -10.33 20.97
N GLU A 157 2.40 -10.37 19.73
CA GLU A 157 1.73 -10.94 18.55
C GLU A 157 0.26 -10.49 18.40
N GLY A 158 0.01 -9.21 18.73
CA GLY A 158 -1.32 -8.63 18.88
C GLY A 158 -1.96 -8.88 20.26
N TYR A 159 -2.55 -7.83 20.83
CA TYR A 159 -3.13 -7.85 22.17
C TYR A 159 -4.28 -8.84 22.35
N ARG A 160 -4.42 -9.38 23.57
CA ARG A 160 -5.54 -10.23 23.98
C ARG A 160 -6.45 -9.50 24.95
N PHE A 161 -7.77 -9.60 24.76
CA PHE A 161 -8.72 -8.97 25.68
C PHE A 161 -8.64 -9.56 27.08
N SER A 162 -8.36 -10.86 27.19
CA SER A 162 -8.06 -11.55 28.44
C SER A 162 -6.89 -10.94 29.22
N SER A 163 -5.87 -10.42 28.55
CA SER A 163 -4.74 -9.74 29.23
C SER A 163 -5.10 -8.37 29.82
N ILE A 164 -6.19 -7.75 29.36
CA ILE A 164 -6.69 -6.47 29.88
C ILE A 164 -7.63 -6.70 31.06
N GLY A 165 -8.43 -7.77 31.01
CA GLY A 165 -9.25 -8.19 32.13
C GLY A 165 -10.15 -9.36 31.78
N GLN A 166 -10.44 -10.20 32.78
CA GLN A 166 -11.22 -11.42 32.61
C GLN A 166 -12.63 -11.17 32.07
N HIS A 167 -13.21 -10.00 32.37
CA HIS A 167 -14.54 -9.60 31.88
C HIS A 167 -14.61 -9.49 30.35
N TRP A 168 -13.51 -9.09 29.70
CA TRP A 168 -13.45 -8.92 28.25
C TRP A 168 -12.95 -10.18 27.52
N ALA A 169 -12.60 -11.25 28.25
CA ALA A 169 -12.04 -12.47 27.67
C ALA A 169 -12.94 -13.11 26.61
N TYR A 170 -14.26 -12.94 26.70
CA TYR A 170 -15.20 -13.47 25.70
C TYR A 170 -14.97 -12.85 24.29
N LEU A 171 -14.47 -11.61 24.20
CA LEU A 171 -14.16 -10.95 22.92
C LEU A 171 -12.98 -11.59 22.19
N ASP A 172 -12.11 -12.33 22.89
CA ASP A 172 -11.04 -13.09 22.24
C ASP A 172 -11.59 -14.22 21.35
N ASN A 173 -12.84 -14.67 21.55
CA ASN A 173 -13.51 -15.63 20.66
C ASN A 173 -13.96 -15.00 19.33
N PHE A 174 -14.10 -13.68 19.27
CA PHE A 174 -14.54 -12.94 18.09
C PHE A 174 -13.36 -12.29 17.36
N ARG A 175 -12.26 -13.01 17.23
CA ARG A 175 -11.14 -12.61 16.37
C ARG A 175 -11.51 -12.86 14.92
N GLY A 176 -11.30 -11.85 14.07
CA GLY A 176 -11.55 -11.97 12.64
C GLY A 176 -10.55 -12.89 11.94
N THR A 177 -10.73 -13.04 10.62
CA THR A 177 -9.96 -13.94 9.76
C THR A 177 -8.49 -13.55 9.61
N PHE A 178 -8.16 -12.27 9.75
CA PHE A 178 -6.81 -11.75 9.55
C PHE A 178 -6.24 -11.10 10.81
N ARG A 179 -4.94 -11.27 11.03
CA ARG A 179 -4.24 -10.70 12.18
C ARG A 179 -4.03 -9.20 11.98
N TRP A 180 -4.74 -8.39 12.76
CA TRP A 180 -4.73 -6.93 12.65
C TRP A 180 -3.34 -6.31 12.79
N HIS A 181 -2.50 -6.85 13.66
CA HIS A 181 -1.17 -6.32 13.95
C HIS A 181 -0.19 -6.42 12.75
N ILE A 182 -0.48 -7.26 11.74
CA ILE A 182 0.30 -7.33 10.49
C ILE A 182 -0.02 -6.13 9.60
N CYS A 183 -1.31 -5.86 9.38
CA CYS A 183 -1.78 -4.69 8.61
C CYS A 183 -1.42 -3.36 9.28
N PHE A 184 -1.36 -3.37 10.62
CA PHE A 184 -1.05 -2.18 11.41
C PHE A 184 0.30 -1.52 11.07
N ASN A 185 1.24 -2.25 10.45
CA ASN A 185 2.47 -1.68 9.94
C ASN A 185 2.21 -0.57 8.91
N PHE A 186 1.25 -0.76 7.99
CA PHE A 186 0.86 0.27 7.02
C PHE A 186 0.10 1.42 7.68
N VAL A 187 -0.76 1.13 8.66
CA VAL A 187 -1.46 2.14 9.46
C VAL A 187 -0.46 3.04 10.19
N THR A 188 0.65 2.49 10.67
CA THR A 188 1.71 3.24 11.34
C THR A 188 2.37 4.24 10.39
N LEU A 189 2.62 3.85 9.13
CA LEU A 189 3.13 4.78 8.12
C LEU A 189 2.13 5.90 7.84
N CYS A 190 0.84 5.58 7.80
CA CYS A 190 -0.23 6.56 7.64
C CYS A 190 -0.32 7.51 8.85
N HIS A 191 -0.17 7.00 10.08
CA HIS A 191 -0.08 7.83 11.30
C HIS A 191 1.05 8.84 11.22
N ILE A 192 2.23 8.40 10.79
CA ILE A 192 3.41 9.24 10.67
C ILE A 192 3.18 10.30 9.58
N SER A 193 2.69 9.90 8.41
CA SER A 193 2.38 10.83 7.31
C SER A 193 1.39 11.92 7.74
N PHE A 194 0.27 11.52 8.37
CA PHE A 194 -0.70 12.47 8.90
C PHE A 194 -0.09 13.43 9.95
N GLY A 195 0.76 12.90 10.84
CA GLY A 195 1.43 13.70 11.86
C GLY A 195 2.32 14.79 11.26
N TYR A 196 3.13 14.45 10.25
CA TYR A 196 3.98 15.42 9.55
C TYR A 196 3.15 16.45 8.77
N ASP A 197 2.14 16.01 8.03
CA ASP A 197 1.25 16.90 7.28
C ASP A 197 0.56 17.90 8.21
N TYR A 198 0.12 17.47 9.40
CA TYR A 198 -0.47 18.35 10.42
C TYR A 198 0.55 19.33 11.02
N HIS A 199 1.75 18.86 11.36
CA HIS A 199 2.80 19.70 11.95
C HIS A 199 3.25 20.80 10.98
N TRP A 200 3.47 20.46 9.70
CA TRP A 200 3.87 21.42 8.70
C TRP A 200 2.77 22.41 8.34
N ALA A 201 1.50 21.98 8.29
CA ALA A 201 0.36 22.88 8.14
C ALA A 201 0.27 23.91 9.30
N CYS A 202 0.66 23.51 10.52
CA CYS A 202 0.74 24.42 11.65
C CYS A 202 1.95 25.37 11.56
N CYS A 203 3.13 24.88 11.16
CA CYS A 203 4.36 25.68 11.08
C CYS A 203 4.33 26.74 9.97
N SER A 204 3.79 26.41 8.79
CA SER A 204 3.70 27.33 7.64
C SER A 204 2.84 28.56 7.94
N SER A 205 1.78 28.39 8.74
CA SER A 205 0.93 29.50 9.19
C SER A 205 1.63 30.51 10.11
N TRP A 206 2.70 30.11 10.81
CA TRP A 206 3.35 30.93 11.84
C TRP A 206 4.55 31.73 11.31
N LEU A 207 5.33 31.17 10.37
CA LEU A 207 6.63 31.73 9.98
C LEU A 207 6.57 32.77 8.85
N ASP A 208 5.66 32.63 7.88
CA ASP A 208 5.73 33.43 6.65
C ASP A 208 4.73 34.59 6.57
N GLN A 209 3.53 34.45 7.13
CA GLN A 209 2.47 35.44 6.91
C GLN A 209 2.72 36.79 7.61
N LYS A 210 3.19 36.79 8.87
CA LYS A 210 3.39 38.05 9.62
C LYS A 210 4.59 38.87 9.13
N LYS A 211 5.70 38.20 8.79
CA LYS A 211 6.90 38.87 8.29
C LYS A 211 6.72 39.36 6.85
N HIS A 212 6.07 38.57 5.99
CA HIS A 212 5.83 38.94 4.59
C HIS A 212 4.83 40.11 4.45
N ILE A 213 3.75 40.14 5.23
CA ILE A 213 2.78 41.26 5.20
C ILE A 213 3.45 42.58 5.63
N GLN A 214 4.40 42.53 6.57
CA GLN A 214 5.13 43.71 7.04
C GLN A 214 6.21 44.18 6.06
N SER A 215 6.82 43.28 5.28
CA SER A 215 7.93 43.60 4.38
C SER A 215 7.51 43.80 2.92
N CYS A 216 6.32 43.36 2.52
CA CYS A 216 5.86 43.42 1.13
C CYS A 216 4.96 44.64 0.88
N PRO A 217 5.39 45.62 0.05
CA PRO A 217 4.62 46.83 -0.22
C PRO A 217 3.30 46.60 -0.98
N LYS A 218 3.13 45.44 -1.64
CA LYS A 218 1.89 45.04 -2.32
C LYS A 218 0.85 44.43 -1.36
N CYS A 219 1.31 43.66 -0.37
CA CYS A 219 0.42 43.05 0.63
C CYS A 219 0.01 44.05 1.72
N SER A 220 0.85 45.05 2.02
CA SER A 220 0.51 46.12 2.97
C SER A 220 -0.60 47.06 2.45
N SER A 221 -0.79 47.14 1.13
CA SER A 221 -1.83 47.95 0.48
C SER A 221 -3.12 47.17 0.16
N GLY A 222 -3.23 45.92 0.60
CA GLY A 222 -4.44 45.10 0.44
C GLY A 222 -4.55 44.32 -0.87
N GLN A 223 -3.49 44.28 -1.70
CA GLN A 223 -3.46 43.52 -2.96
C GLN A 223 -2.79 42.13 -2.77
N THR A 224 -3.25 41.12 -3.51
CA THR A 224 -2.74 39.75 -3.45
C THR A 224 -1.39 39.61 -4.18
N CYS A 225 -0.35 39.13 -3.47
CA CYS A 225 0.99 38.94 -4.03
C CYS A 225 1.24 37.48 -4.43
N TYR A 226 1.97 37.27 -5.53
CA TYR A 226 2.37 35.95 -6.03
C TYR A 226 3.23 35.17 -5.01
N LEU A 227 4.03 35.85 -4.17
CA LEU A 227 4.80 35.18 -3.12
C LEU A 227 3.93 34.63 -1.97
N LEU A 228 2.75 35.18 -1.72
CA LEU A 228 1.80 34.62 -0.74
C LEU A 228 1.13 33.33 -1.29
N LEU A 229 1.01 33.23 -2.62
CA LEU A 229 0.71 31.95 -3.29
C LEU A 229 1.90 30.98 -3.25
N GLN A 230 3.12 31.50 -3.19
CA GLN A 230 4.36 30.73 -3.14
C GLN A 230 4.81 30.30 -1.73
N SER A 231 4.31 30.91 -0.65
CA SER A 231 4.50 30.42 0.73
C SER A 231 3.78 29.09 1.01
N CYS A 232 2.92 28.63 0.11
CA CYS A 232 2.47 27.23 0.06
C CYS A 232 3.52 26.27 -0.53
N TYR A 233 4.61 26.79 -1.11
CA TYR A 233 5.67 26.06 -1.83
C TYR A 233 7.07 26.22 -1.21
N CYS A 234 7.21 26.76 0.01
CA CYS A 234 8.49 26.80 0.75
C CYS A 234 8.87 25.42 1.35
N LEU A 235 8.87 24.39 0.50
CA LEU A 235 9.70 23.21 0.61
C LEU A 235 11.16 23.65 0.43
N SER A 236 11.93 23.86 1.49
CA SER A 236 13.38 24.07 1.39
C SER A 236 14.18 22.93 2.01
N ASN A 237 13.87 21.71 1.57
CA ASN A 237 14.87 20.67 1.34
C ASN A 237 14.79 20.18 -0.12
N ILE A 238 14.72 21.14 -1.04
CA ILE A 238 14.93 20.98 -2.49
C ILE A 238 16.43 20.89 -2.74
N PHE A 239 17.02 19.74 -2.44
CA PHE A 239 18.11 19.23 -3.29
C PHE A 239 17.68 17.94 -4.01
N PHE A 240 16.53 17.37 -3.64
CA PHE A 240 16.10 16.06 -4.14
C PHE A 240 14.92 16.10 -5.15
N CYS A 241 14.10 17.17 -5.15
CA CYS A 241 12.87 17.20 -5.97
C CYS A 241 13.03 17.76 -7.39
N MET A 242 14.20 18.31 -7.78
CA MET A 242 14.35 18.98 -9.08
C MET A 242 14.41 18.02 -10.28
N ASN A 243 14.43 16.70 -10.07
CA ASN A 243 14.49 15.70 -11.14
C ASN A 243 13.19 14.92 -11.40
N PHE A 244 12.10 15.24 -10.71
CA PHE A 244 10.84 14.48 -10.87
C PHE A 244 9.61 15.41 -10.91
N ASN A 245 8.87 15.36 -12.02
CA ASN A 245 7.56 15.99 -12.17
C ASN A 245 6.54 15.32 -11.23
N PHE A 246 6.43 15.80 -10.00
CA PHE A 246 5.32 15.43 -9.10
C PHE A 246 4.15 16.43 -9.26
N PRO A 247 2.90 15.96 -9.38
CA PRO A 247 1.73 16.82 -9.35
C PRO A 247 1.64 17.59 -8.02
N GLN A 248 1.42 18.90 -8.09
CA GLN A 248 1.36 19.82 -6.93
C GLN A 248 0.35 19.34 -5.87
N GLU A 249 0.84 18.92 -4.71
CA GLU A 249 0.03 18.71 -3.51
C GLU A 249 -0.45 20.08 -2.99
N ARG A 250 -1.76 20.36 -3.07
CA ARG A 250 -2.33 21.60 -2.50
C ARG A 250 -2.25 21.51 -0.97
N ASN A 251 -1.71 22.53 -0.31
CA ASN A 251 -1.81 22.68 1.14
C ASN A 251 -3.30 22.79 1.54
N LEU A 252 -3.86 21.72 2.13
CA LEU A 252 -5.26 21.69 2.54
C LEU A 252 -5.51 22.64 3.73
N GLN A 253 -6.59 23.42 3.66
CA GLN A 253 -7.02 24.31 4.76
C GLN A 253 -7.31 23.53 6.05
N ASN A 254 -7.00 24.14 7.20
CA ASN A 254 -7.13 23.58 8.57
C ASN A 254 -8.49 22.92 8.90
N ASN A 255 -9.57 23.28 8.20
CA ASN A 255 -10.92 22.73 8.39
C ASN A 255 -11.12 21.30 7.83
N ASN A 256 -10.12 20.76 7.13
CA ASN A 256 -10.18 19.41 6.54
C ASN A 256 -9.49 18.33 7.39
N PHE A 257 -8.76 18.70 8.46
CA PHE A 257 -8.23 17.76 9.47
C PHE A 257 -9.33 17.32 10.47
N SER A 258 -10.46 16.87 9.94
CA SER A 258 -11.56 16.27 10.68
C SER A 258 -11.22 14.84 11.08
N LEU A 259 -11.70 14.41 12.25
CA LEU A 259 -11.56 13.05 12.74
C LEU A 259 -12.09 12.01 11.74
N ALA A 260 -13.18 12.32 11.03
CA ALA A 260 -13.76 11.42 10.03
C ALA A 260 -12.82 11.17 8.84
N VAL A 261 -12.15 12.21 8.33
CA VAL A 261 -11.22 12.09 7.20
C VAL A 261 -9.94 11.38 7.62
N TYR A 262 -9.45 11.66 8.84
CA TYR A 262 -8.32 10.94 9.43
C TYR A 262 -8.61 9.45 9.58
N LEU A 263 -9.72 9.09 10.22
CA LEU A 263 -10.08 7.68 10.37
C LEU A 263 -10.30 7.01 9.01
N CYS A 264 -10.99 7.69 8.08
CA CYS A 264 -11.18 7.20 6.72
C CYS A 264 -9.84 6.89 6.05
N TYR A 265 -8.86 7.78 6.14
CA TYR A 265 -7.52 7.59 5.58
C TYR A 265 -6.81 6.36 6.16
N LEU A 266 -6.89 6.16 7.49
CA LEU A 266 -6.23 5.03 8.15
C LEU A 266 -6.87 3.68 7.86
N VAL A 267 -8.20 3.64 7.80
CA VAL A 267 -8.93 2.37 7.63
C VAL A 267 -9.25 2.06 6.17
N TYR A 268 -8.95 2.98 5.24
CA TYR A 268 -9.21 2.78 3.82
C TYR A 268 -8.56 1.48 3.33
N ALA A 269 -9.39 0.54 2.87
CA ALA A 269 -8.99 -0.85 2.67
C ALA A 269 -7.72 -1.04 1.82
N PRO A 270 -7.53 -0.33 0.68
CA PRO A 270 -6.28 -0.35 -0.05
C PRO A 270 -5.08 0.03 0.81
N LEU A 271 -5.10 1.19 1.47
CA LEU A 271 -4.00 1.68 2.31
C LEU A 271 -3.74 0.81 3.55
N TYR A 272 -4.79 0.17 4.08
CA TYR A 272 -4.72 -0.61 5.30
C TYR A 272 -4.01 -1.97 5.12
N ILE A 273 -4.22 -2.64 3.97
CA ILE A 273 -3.71 -4.01 3.76
C ILE A 273 -2.33 -4.00 3.11
N ALA A 274 -2.23 -3.41 1.92
CA ALA A 274 -1.06 -3.57 1.07
C ALA A 274 -0.91 -2.48 -0.01
N GLY A 275 -1.77 -1.47 -0.06
CA GLY A 275 -1.69 -0.41 -1.06
C GLY A 275 -0.43 0.44 -0.92
N PRO A 276 -0.05 1.17 -1.98
CA PRO A 276 1.05 2.13 -1.91
C PRO A 276 0.73 3.18 -0.85
N VAL A 277 1.70 3.48 0.02
CA VAL A 277 1.51 4.47 1.08
C VAL A 277 1.33 5.86 0.43
N LEU A 278 0.15 6.44 0.61
CA LEU A 278 -0.19 7.79 0.14
C LEU A 278 -0.05 8.79 1.28
N SER A 279 0.34 10.04 0.96
CA SER A 279 0.30 11.13 1.94
C SER A 279 -1.15 11.49 2.30
N PHE A 280 -1.38 12.01 3.50
CA PHE A 280 -2.73 12.42 3.93
C PHE A 280 -3.27 13.55 3.05
N ASN A 281 -2.44 14.53 2.70
CA ASN A 281 -2.82 15.62 1.81
C ASN A 281 -3.25 15.12 0.42
N THR A 282 -2.49 14.18 -0.17
CA THR A 282 -2.85 13.55 -1.45
C THR A 282 -4.18 12.82 -1.34
N PHE A 283 -4.36 11.96 -0.31
CA PHE A 283 -5.61 11.24 -0.08
C PHE A 283 -6.81 12.19 0.06
N ALA A 284 -6.68 13.22 0.89
CA ALA A 284 -7.75 14.18 1.14
C ALA A 284 -8.09 15.00 -0.11
N SER A 285 -7.10 15.33 -0.96
CA SER A 285 -7.34 16.00 -2.24
C SER A 285 -8.07 15.10 -3.26
N GLN A 286 -7.74 13.81 -3.30
CA GLN A 286 -8.42 12.83 -4.16
C GLN A 286 -9.86 12.56 -3.73
N LEU A 287 -10.11 12.62 -2.42
CA LEU A 287 -11.45 12.47 -1.86
C LEU A 287 -12.39 13.63 -2.23
N ASP A 288 -11.85 14.85 -2.31
CA ASP A 288 -12.58 16.07 -2.69
C ASP A 288 -12.76 16.18 -4.20
N THR A 289 -11.68 15.98 -4.96
CA THR A 289 -11.68 16.02 -6.41
C THR A 289 -11.24 14.66 -6.97
N PRO A 290 -12.20 13.78 -7.34
CA PRO A 290 -11.88 12.52 -7.98
C PRO A 290 -11.08 12.74 -9.25
N GLN A 291 -10.08 11.92 -9.50
CA GLN A 291 -9.30 11.98 -10.74
C GLN A 291 -10.20 11.65 -11.93
N LYS A 292 -10.37 12.60 -12.86
CA LYS A 292 -11.15 12.44 -14.10
C LYS A 292 -10.29 12.21 -15.34
N ASN A 293 -8.97 12.08 -15.16
CA ASN A 293 -8.02 12.13 -16.26
C ASN A 293 -7.90 10.81 -17.04
N TYR A 294 -8.37 9.69 -16.48
CA TYR A 294 -8.25 8.40 -17.17
C TYR A 294 -9.41 8.18 -18.13
N SER A 295 -9.07 7.95 -19.39
CA SER A 295 -10.01 7.47 -20.40
C SER A 295 -10.41 6.02 -20.11
N LEU A 296 -11.63 5.63 -20.52
CA LEU A 296 -12.08 4.24 -20.40
C LEU A 296 -11.13 3.24 -21.07
N ARG A 297 -10.44 3.68 -22.14
CA ARG A 297 -9.43 2.89 -22.84
C ARG A 297 -8.21 2.59 -21.96
N GLU A 298 -7.74 3.56 -21.19
CA GLU A 298 -6.60 3.38 -20.28
C GLU A 298 -6.96 2.47 -19.11
N VAL A 299 -8.17 2.61 -18.56
CA VAL A 299 -8.69 1.70 -17.51
C VAL A 299 -8.80 0.27 -18.04
N ALA A 300 -9.31 0.08 -19.27
CA ALA A 300 -9.38 -1.23 -19.91
C ALA A 300 -8.00 -1.85 -20.14
N TRP A 301 -7.03 -1.06 -20.62
CA TRP A 301 -5.64 -1.52 -20.77
C TRP A 301 -4.99 -1.91 -19.45
N TYR A 302 -5.28 -1.15 -18.39
CA TYR A 302 -4.80 -1.46 -17.05
C TYR A 302 -5.39 -2.78 -16.52
N GLY A 303 -6.70 -2.99 -16.71
CA GLY A 303 -7.36 -4.26 -16.39
C GLY A 303 -6.80 -5.44 -17.18
N LEU A 304 -6.55 -5.27 -18.49
CA LEU A 304 -5.95 -6.30 -19.33
C LEU A 304 -4.53 -6.65 -18.87
N ARG A 305 -3.71 -5.64 -18.53
CA ARG A 305 -2.36 -5.84 -17.97
C ARG A 305 -2.41 -6.64 -16.67
N TRP A 306 -3.40 -6.38 -15.83
CA TRP A 306 -3.60 -7.14 -14.60
C TRP A 306 -3.97 -8.60 -14.88
N VAL A 307 -4.91 -8.86 -15.80
CA VAL A 307 -5.29 -10.22 -16.22
C VAL A 307 -4.09 -10.98 -16.79
N PHE A 308 -3.28 -10.34 -17.64
CA PHE A 308 -2.07 -10.95 -18.18
C PHE A 308 -1.07 -11.32 -17.07
N SER A 309 -0.89 -10.43 -16.10
CA SER A 309 -0.02 -10.68 -14.93
C SER A 309 -0.55 -11.84 -14.09
N LEU A 310 -1.87 -12.00 -13.98
CA LEU A 310 -2.51 -13.09 -13.24
C LEU A 310 -2.29 -14.43 -13.96
N LEU A 311 -2.48 -14.45 -15.28
CA LEU A 311 -2.21 -15.64 -16.09
C LEU A 311 -0.74 -16.04 -16.04
N LEU A 312 0.18 -15.06 -16.08
CA LEU A 312 1.62 -15.31 -15.92
C LEU A 312 1.94 -15.91 -14.56
N MET A 313 1.31 -15.43 -13.49
CA MET A 313 1.47 -15.95 -12.14
C MET A 313 0.96 -17.40 -12.04
N GLU A 314 -0.25 -17.67 -12.53
CA GLU A 314 -0.80 -19.03 -12.57
C GLU A 314 0.09 -19.95 -13.41
N LEU A 315 0.57 -19.52 -14.57
CA LEU A 315 1.46 -20.32 -15.40
C LEU A 315 2.76 -20.66 -14.67
N MET A 316 3.38 -19.67 -14.04
CA MET A 316 4.62 -19.84 -13.28
C MET A 316 4.46 -20.81 -12.11
N THR A 317 3.34 -20.77 -11.38
CA THR A 317 3.08 -21.68 -10.25
C THR A 317 2.70 -23.10 -10.69
N HIS A 318 2.18 -23.30 -11.90
CA HIS A 318 1.95 -24.64 -12.45
C HIS A 318 3.20 -25.26 -13.09
N LEU A 319 4.16 -24.44 -13.52
CA LEU A 319 5.36 -24.93 -14.23
C LEU A 319 6.59 -25.14 -13.35
N PHE A 320 6.89 -24.22 -12.43
CA PHE A 320 8.24 -24.15 -11.83
C PHE A 320 8.34 -24.49 -10.34
N TYR A 321 7.23 -24.43 -9.59
CA TYR A 321 7.17 -24.85 -8.17
C TYR A 321 8.19 -24.22 -7.22
N TYR A 322 8.64 -22.99 -7.49
CA TYR A 322 9.75 -22.34 -6.76
C TYR A 322 9.56 -22.24 -5.24
N ASN A 323 8.35 -21.95 -4.75
CA ASN A 323 8.11 -21.81 -3.31
C ASN A 323 8.07 -23.18 -2.63
N ALA A 324 7.53 -24.20 -3.30
CA ALA A 324 7.57 -25.58 -2.82
C ALA A 324 9.02 -26.07 -2.64
N PHE A 325 9.90 -25.74 -3.58
CA PHE A 325 11.35 -26.01 -3.45
C PHE A 325 11.98 -25.29 -2.25
N ALA A 326 11.64 -24.02 -2.04
CA ALA A 326 12.20 -23.24 -0.94
C ALA A 326 11.79 -23.80 0.44
N ILE A 327 10.56 -24.28 0.58
CA ILE A 327 10.02 -24.78 1.87
C ILE A 327 10.41 -26.24 2.13
N SER A 328 10.57 -27.05 1.09
CA SER A 328 10.87 -28.50 1.22
C SER A 328 12.28 -28.81 1.73
N GLY A 329 13.19 -27.84 1.80
CA GLY A 329 14.55 -28.05 2.29
C GLY A 329 15.46 -28.83 1.33
N LEU A 330 14.97 -29.19 0.14
CA LEU A 330 15.70 -29.91 -0.92
C LEU A 330 16.93 -29.14 -1.43
N TRP A 331 16.98 -27.82 -1.24
CA TRP A 331 18.10 -26.97 -1.64
C TRP A 331 19.47 -27.42 -1.09
N LYS A 332 19.50 -28.19 0.01
CA LYS A 332 20.75 -28.74 0.57
C LYS A 332 21.38 -29.83 -0.30
N GLN A 333 20.59 -30.50 -1.14
CA GLN A 333 21.00 -31.62 -1.99
C GLN A 333 21.16 -31.20 -3.46
N LEU A 334 20.71 -29.99 -3.80
CA LEU A 334 20.74 -29.45 -5.15
C LEU A 334 22.08 -28.78 -5.45
N SER A 335 22.44 -28.69 -6.73
CA SER A 335 23.66 -27.99 -7.13
C SER A 335 23.55 -26.48 -6.87
N PRO A 336 24.67 -25.76 -6.70
CA PRO A 336 24.65 -24.32 -6.47
C PRO A 336 23.87 -23.52 -7.54
N MET A 337 23.91 -23.98 -8.79
CA MET A 337 23.17 -23.35 -9.88
C MET A 337 21.64 -23.55 -9.74
N ASP A 338 21.20 -24.71 -9.28
CA ASP A 338 19.76 -24.97 -9.05
C ASP A 338 19.23 -24.13 -7.88
N VAL A 339 20.03 -24.01 -6.82
CA VAL A 339 19.69 -23.15 -5.68
C VAL A 339 19.58 -21.68 -6.13
N PHE A 340 20.49 -21.21 -6.98
CA PHE A 340 20.40 -19.88 -7.59
C PHE A 340 19.10 -19.72 -8.39
N ILE A 341 18.76 -20.68 -9.24
CA ILE A 341 17.54 -20.66 -10.06
C ILE A 341 16.28 -20.60 -9.19
N ILE A 342 16.21 -21.43 -8.15
CA ILE A 342 15.09 -21.46 -7.20
C ILE A 342 14.98 -20.10 -6.49
N GLY A 343 16.08 -19.56 -5.97
CA GLY A 343 16.09 -18.25 -5.30
C GLY A 343 15.65 -17.12 -6.24
N TYR A 344 16.17 -17.12 -7.47
CA TYR A 344 15.75 -16.17 -8.51
C TYR A 344 14.26 -16.29 -8.84
N GLY A 345 13.75 -17.52 -8.96
CA GLY A 345 12.34 -17.80 -9.20
C GLY A 345 11.43 -17.35 -8.06
N VAL A 346 11.82 -17.59 -6.81
CA VAL A 346 11.10 -17.10 -5.61
C VAL A 346 11.05 -15.57 -5.61
N LEU A 347 12.13 -14.88 -5.98
CA LEU A 347 12.15 -13.42 -6.04
C LEU A 347 11.19 -12.89 -7.12
N ASN A 348 11.18 -13.51 -8.31
CA ASN A 348 10.24 -13.18 -9.38
C ASN A 348 8.79 -13.45 -8.95
N PHE A 349 8.54 -14.56 -8.26
CA PHE A 349 7.23 -14.87 -7.66
C PHE A 349 6.80 -13.82 -6.65
N MET A 350 7.68 -13.41 -5.73
CA MET A 350 7.39 -12.34 -4.77
C MET A 350 7.02 -11.04 -5.47
N TRP A 351 7.81 -10.63 -6.46
CA TRP A 351 7.57 -9.41 -7.21
C TRP A 351 6.21 -9.43 -7.93
N LEU A 352 5.91 -10.51 -8.65
CA LEU A 352 4.65 -10.66 -9.38
C LEU A 352 3.45 -10.73 -8.44
N LYS A 353 3.58 -11.42 -7.28
CA LYS A 353 2.58 -11.47 -6.21
C LYS A 353 2.20 -10.07 -5.73
N PHE A 354 3.19 -9.27 -5.33
CA PHE A 354 2.92 -7.92 -4.82
C PHE A 354 2.37 -7.00 -5.90
N SER A 355 2.90 -7.09 -7.13
CA SER A 355 2.38 -6.35 -8.27
C SER A 355 0.89 -6.63 -8.50
N LEU A 356 0.47 -7.90 -8.49
CA LEU A 356 -0.94 -8.28 -8.66
C LEU A 356 -1.85 -7.74 -7.58
N ILE A 357 -1.43 -7.84 -6.32
CA ILE A 357 -2.21 -7.35 -5.18
C ILE A 357 -2.36 -5.82 -5.27
N TRP A 358 -1.28 -5.10 -5.57
CA TRP A 358 -1.29 -3.63 -5.67
C TRP A 358 -2.15 -3.13 -6.82
N LEU A 359 -1.98 -3.73 -8.00
CA LEU A 359 -2.74 -3.36 -9.19
C LEU A 359 -4.24 -3.62 -9.00
N LEU A 360 -4.65 -4.69 -8.31
CA LEU A 360 -6.05 -4.93 -7.98
C LEU A 360 -6.59 -3.83 -7.05
N LEU A 361 -5.87 -3.55 -5.96
CA LEU A 361 -6.29 -2.58 -4.96
C LEU A 361 -6.30 -1.14 -5.47
N SER A 362 -5.52 -0.81 -6.50
CA SER A 362 -5.53 0.52 -7.11
C SER A 362 -6.73 0.79 -8.04
N ASN A 363 -7.45 -0.26 -8.46
CA ASN A 363 -8.61 -0.12 -9.35
C ASN A 363 -9.91 0.27 -8.62
N PHE A 364 -9.91 0.20 -7.29
CA PHE A 364 -11.04 0.43 -6.41
C PHE A 364 -10.66 1.49 -5.37
#